data_AF-A0A3M2YWE9-F1
#
_entry.id   AF-A0A3M2YWE9-F1
#
_cell.length_a   1.000
_cell.length_b   1.000
_cell.length_c   1.000
_cell.angle_alpha   90.00
_cell.angle_beta   90.00
_cell.angle_gamma   90.00
#
_symmetry.space_group_name_H-M   'P 1'
#
loop_
_entity.id
_entity.type
_entity.pdbx_description
1 polymer ?
#
loop_
_entity_poly.entity_id
_entity_poly.type
_entity_poly.pdbx_seq_one_letter_code
_entity_poly.pdbx_strand_id
1 'polypeptide(L)'
;MERLFRTLNERIAFLMTGGPVPEIDPKLPPPDSGILGPIVTPDNLTITVSVGESLFDERFGLAVLKPLRLSRMTGFPNDALDPASCHGDLSIQFCANTADSNIHALRDIVKNLPDLLLVRWKQEGTV
;
A
#
# COMPACT_ATOMS: atom_id res chain seq x y z
N MET A 1 11.74 4.33 9.22
CA MET A 1 11.56 4.24 7.75
C MET A 1 11.99 2.90 7.20
N GLU A 2 13.20 2.41 7.48
CA GLU A 2 13.67 1.11 6.96
C GLU A 2 12.71 -0.07 7.24
N ARG A 3 12.20 -0.19 8.48
CA ARG A 3 11.21 -1.21 8.86
C ARG A 3 9.97 -1.20 7.95
N LEU A 4 9.47 -0.02 7.59
CA LEU A 4 8.31 0.12 6.69
C LEU A 4 8.59 -0.56 5.35
N PHE A 5 9.71 -0.21 4.70
CA PHE A 5 10.03 -0.75 3.38
C PHE A 5 10.38 -2.24 3.41
N ARG A 6 11.07 -2.72 4.46
CA ARG A 6 11.34 -4.15 4.63
C ARG A 6 10.05 -4.95 4.79
N THR A 7 9.16 -4.51 5.67
CA THR A 7 7.86 -5.18 5.88
C THR A 7 6.99 -5.10 4.62
N LEU A 8 6.93 -3.96 3.92
CA LEU A 8 6.22 -3.86 2.64
C LEU A 8 6.77 -4.87 1.63
N ASN A 9 8.09 -4.96 1.47
CA ASN A 9 8.71 -5.91 0.55
C ASN A 9 8.36 -7.37 0.89
N GLU A 10 8.39 -7.73 2.17
CA GLU A 10 8.01 -9.06 2.64
C GLU A 10 6.53 -9.38 2.36
N ARG A 11 5.62 -8.45 2.67
CA ARG A 11 4.18 -8.63 2.42
C ARG A 11 3.89 -8.71 0.92
N ILE A 12 4.50 -7.85 0.11
CA ILE A 12 4.33 -7.84 -1.35
C ILE A 12 4.78 -9.18 -1.95
N ALA A 13 5.94 -9.69 -1.56
CA ALA A 13 6.46 -10.96 -2.07
C ALA A 13 5.52 -12.13 -1.77
N PHE A 14 4.96 -12.18 -0.55
CA PHE A 14 3.98 -13.19 -0.16
C PHE A 14 2.66 -13.04 -0.94
N LEU A 15 2.05 -11.85 -0.94
CA LEU A 15 0.73 -11.61 -1.55
C LEU A 15 0.75 -11.86 -3.07
N MET A 16 1.81 -11.47 -3.76
CA MET A 16 1.94 -11.66 -5.22
C MET A 16 2.24 -13.12 -5.61
N THR A 17 2.78 -13.94 -4.71
CA THR A 17 3.05 -15.36 -4.96
C THR A 17 1.88 -16.24 -4.51
N GLY A 18 1.19 -15.83 -3.45
CA GLY A 18 0.21 -16.64 -2.74
C GLY A 18 0.86 -17.70 -1.86
N GLY A 19 0.03 -18.37 -1.06
CA GLY A 19 0.48 -19.40 -0.15
C GLY A 19 -0.47 -19.66 1.01
N PRO A 20 -0.20 -20.71 1.82
CA PRO A 20 -1.00 -20.99 3.01
C PRO A 20 -0.83 -19.88 4.04
N VAL A 21 -1.94 -19.47 4.64
CA VAL A 21 -1.95 -18.57 5.79
C VAL A 21 -1.43 -19.35 7.01
N PRO A 22 -0.44 -18.86 7.76
CA PRO A 22 0.07 -19.55 8.95
C PRO A 22 -1.04 -19.75 9.99
N GLU A 23 -1.15 -20.95 10.55
CA GLU A 23 -1.97 -21.15 11.75
C GLU A 23 -1.23 -20.61 12.97
N ILE A 24 -1.93 -19.79 13.76
CA ILE A 24 -1.43 -19.21 15.01
C ILE A 24 -2.37 -19.59 16.15
N ASP A 25 -1.93 -19.35 17.39
CA ASP A 25 -2.75 -19.60 18.59
C ASP A 25 -4.15 -18.98 18.42
N PRO A 26 -5.25 -19.75 18.56
CA PRO A 26 -6.62 -19.26 18.44
C PRO A 26 -6.97 -18.08 19.37
N LYS A 27 -6.19 -17.86 20.43
CA LYS A 27 -6.36 -16.71 21.35
C LYS A 27 -5.84 -15.41 20.76
N LEU A 28 -5.02 -15.46 19.72
CA LEU A 28 -4.51 -14.28 19.02
C LEU A 28 -5.49 -13.86 17.91
N PRO A 29 -5.48 -12.57 17.50
CA PRO A 29 -6.17 -12.16 16.30
C PRO A 29 -5.71 -13.00 15.11
N PRO A 30 -6.59 -13.41 14.20
CA PRO A 30 -6.21 -14.23 13.04
C PRO A 30 -5.10 -13.53 12.25
N PRO A 31 -4.21 -14.25 11.55
CA PRO A 31 -3.09 -13.63 10.84
C PRO A 31 -3.56 -12.98 9.53
N ASP A 32 -4.57 -13.54 8.88
CA ASP A 32 -5.17 -13.01 7.65
C ASP A 32 -6.55 -12.39 7.90
N SER A 33 -7.13 -11.74 6.88
CA SER A 33 -8.51 -11.27 6.88
C SER A 33 -9.53 -12.39 6.60
N GLY A 34 -9.09 -13.49 6.00
CA GLY A 34 -9.91 -14.64 5.64
C GLY A 34 -10.73 -14.46 4.35
N ILE A 35 -10.61 -13.33 3.64
CA ILE A 35 -11.38 -13.04 2.42
C ILE A 35 -11.16 -14.12 1.34
N LEU A 36 -9.90 -14.53 1.16
CA LEU A 36 -9.52 -15.52 0.14
C LEU A 36 -9.46 -16.95 0.69
N GLY A 37 -9.90 -17.16 1.93
CA GLY A 37 -9.79 -18.45 2.61
C GLY A 37 -8.39 -18.74 3.18
N PRO A 38 -8.09 -20.00 3.55
CA PRO A 38 -6.84 -20.38 4.22
C PRO A 38 -5.62 -20.42 3.30
N ILE A 39 -5.84 -20.36 1.98
CA ILE A 39 -4.78 -20.32 0.96
C ILE A 39 -4.99 -19.05 0.16
N VAL A 40 -4.05 -18.11 0.29
CA VAL A 40 -4.05 -16.88 -0.49
C VAL A 40 -3.67 -17.22 -1.92
N THR A 41 -4.55 -16.93 -2.87
CA THR A 41 -4.27 -17.07 -4.30
C THR A 41 -3.69 -15.77 -4.86
N PRO A 42 -2.65 -15.82 -5.71
CA PRO A 42 -2.02 -14.61 -6.24
C PRO A 42 -2.92 -13.84 -7.19
N ASP A 43 -3.80 -14.48 -7.96
CA ASP A 43 -4.82 -13.81 -8.81
C ASP A 43 -4.27 -12.71 -9.75
N ASN A 44 -3.07 -12.93 -10.32
CA ASN A 44 -2.32 -11.93 -11.09
C ASN A 44 -2.12 -10.60 -10.35
N LEU A 45 -2.10 -10.63 -9.01
CA LEU A 45 -1.91 -9.47 -8.17
C LEU A 45 -0.53 -8.87 -8.45
N THR A 46 -0.55 -7.56 -8.70
CA THR A 46 0.60 -6.70 -8.78
C THR A 46 0.45 -5.59 -7.76
N ILE A 47 1.52 -5.32 -7.03
CA ILE A 47 1.57 -4.25 -6.04
C ILE A 47 2.70 -3.31 -6.41
N THR A 48 2.35 -2.10 -6.83
CA THR A 48 3.33 -1.06 -7.20
C THR A 48 3.42 -0.04 -6.09
N VAL A 49 4.61 0.17 -5.54
CA VAL A 49 4.87 1.14 -4.48
C VAL A 49 5.59 2.34 -5.07
N SER A 50 5.09 3.55 -4.81
CA SER A 50 5.71 4.81 -5.22
C SER A 50 5.78 5.79 -4.06
N VAL A 51 6.78 6.66 -4.07
CA VAL A 51 7.02 7.65 -3.01
C VAL A 51 6.63 9.06 -3.47
N GLY A 52 5.96 9.80 -2.59
CA GLY A 52 5.57 11.17 -2.84
C GLY A 52 6.66 12.18 -2.55
N GLU A 53 6.47 13.42 -3.00
CA GLU A 53 7.41 14.51 -2.80
C GLU A 53 7.65 14.82 -1.31
N SER A 54 6.60 14.73 -0.49
CA SER A 54 6.66 15.02 0.95
C SER A 54 7.55 14.06 1.73
N LEU A 55 7.85 12.86 1.21
CA LEU A 55 8.76 11.92 1.84
C LEU A 55 10.21 12.44 1.92
N PHE A 56 10.55 13.44 1.08
CA PHE A 56 11.88 14.02 0.96
C PHE A 56 12.04 15.32 1.77
N ASP A 57 11.17 15.55 2.75
CA ASP A 57 11.34 16.62 3.73
C ASP A 57 12.44 16.28 4.77
N GLU A 58 12.53 17.09 5.83
CA GLU A 58 13.53 16.97 6.88
C GLU A 58 13.38 15.71 7.76
N ARG A 59 12.22 15.01 7.75
CA ARG A 59 11.94 13.89 8.67
C ARG A 59 12.93 12.73 8.54
N PHE A 60 13.43 12.50 7.33
CA PHE A 60 14.27 11.34 7.02
C PHE A 60 15.64 11.71 6.42
N GLY A 61 15.95 13.00 6.28
CA GLY A 61 17.22 13.46 5.71
C GLY A 61 17.42 13.08 4.23
N LEU A 62 16.33 12.85 3.49
CA LEU A 62 16.38 12.38 2.10
C LEU A 62 16.37 13.50 1.06
N ALA A 63 16.24 14.76 1.47
CA ALA A 63 16.10 15.91 0.56
C ALA A 63 17.13 15.94 -0.57
N VAL A 64 18.38 15.57 -0.30
CA VAL A 64 19.48 15.54 -1.28
C VAL A 64 19.36 14.43 -2.33
N LEU A 65 18.53 13.41 -2.06
CA LEU A 65 18.27 12.27 -2.94
C LEU A 65 16.93 12.41 -3.71
N LYS A 66 16.24 13.54 -3.57
CA LYS A 66 14.95 13.76 -4.23
C LYS A 66 15.13 13.70 -5.75
N PRO A 67 14.33 12.88 -6.48
CA PRO A 67 14.40 12.85 -7.94
C PRO A 67 14.15 14.25 -8.54
N LEU A 68 14.94 14.64 -9.54
CA LEU A 68 14.96 16.01 -10.08
C LEU A 68 13.59 16.53 -10.54
N ARG A 69 12.74 15.65 -11.06
CA ARG A 69 11.41 16.00 -11.59
C ARG A 69 10.26 15.67 -10.62
N LEU A 70 10.57 15.16 -9.43
CA LEU A 70 9.55 14.88 -8.43
C LEU A 70 9.12 16.20 -7.78
N SER A 71 7.90 16.62 -8.05
CA SER A 71 7.27 17.80 -7.48
C SER A 71 5.87 17.49 -6.96
N ARG A 72 5.39 18.31 -6.04
CA ARG A 72 4.01 18.25 -5.59
C ARG A 72 3.08 18.69 -6.72
N MET A 73 1.99 17.94 -6.91
CA MET A 73 0.96 18.28 -7.90
C MET A 73 0.37 19.66 -7.61
N THR A 74 0.24 20.48 -8.64
CA THR A 74 -0.42 21.79 -8.61
C THR A 74 -1.75 21.71 -9.35
N GLY A 75 -2.68 22.63 -9.05
CA GLY A 75 -3.92 22.74 -9.81
C GLY A 75 -3.70 23.27 -11.21
N PHE A 76 -4.48 22.76 -12.16
CA PHE A 76 -4.60 23.21 -13.54
C PHE A 76 -5.93 23.95 -13.74
N PRO A 77 -6.07 24.73 -14.83
CA PRO A 77 -7.36 25.30 -15.21
C PRO A 77 -8.41 24.20 -15.34
N ASN A 78 -9.58 24.40 -14.72
CA ASN A 78 -10.71 23.45 -14.61
C ASN A 78 -10.58 22.37 -13.50
N ASP A 79 -9.53 22.38 -12.68
CA ASP A 79 -9.47 21.47 -11.53
C ASP A 79 -10.37 21.93 -10.38
N ALA A 80 -11.10 20.97 -9.80
CA ALA A 80 -11.81 21.13 -8.53
C ALA A 80 -11.18 20.20 -7.48
N LEU A 81 -9.92 20.47 -7.13
CA LEU A 81 -9.15 19.61 -6.23
C LEU A 81 -9.75 19.58 -4.82
N ASP A 82 -10.07 18.38 -4.35
CA ASP A 82 -10.33 18.10 -2.94
C ASP A 82 -8.99 17.82 -2.22
N PRO A 83 -8.55 18.65 -1.26
CA PRO A 83 -7.29 18.46 -0.53
C PRO A 83 -7.20 17.13 0.21
N ALA A 84 -8.33 16.55 0.65
CA ALA A 84 -8.35 15.26 1.33
C ALA A 84 -7.98 14.11 0.38
N SER A 85 -8.31 14.26 -0.90
CA SER A 85 -8.08 13.29 -1.97
C SER A 85 -6.78 13.56 -2.77
N CYS A 86 -5.92 14.45 -2.27
CA CYS A 86 -4.67 14.84 -2.93
C CYS A 86 -3.43 14.40 -2.15
N HIS A 87 -2.39 14.02 -2.92
CA HIS A 87 -1.02 13.73 -2.45
C HIS A 87 -0.92 12.58 -1.43
N GLY A 88 0.27 12.41 -0.85
CA GLY A 88 0.59 11.39 0.14
C GLY A 88 2.10 11.15 0.17
N ASP A 89 2.62 10.67 1.30
CA ASP A 89 4.03 10.28 1.42
C ASP A 89 4.36 9.03 0.59
N LEU A 90 3.37 8.14 0.44
CA LEU A 90 3.45 6.87 -0.28
C LEU A 90 2.15 6.67 -1.06
N SER A 91 2.24 6.13 -2.27
CA SER A 91 1.10 5.55 -2.98
C SER A 91 1.37 4.07 -3.26
N ILE A 92 0.31 3.27 -3.14
CA ILE A 92 0.36 1.84 -3.42
C ILE A 92 -0.77 1.53 -4.40
N GLN A 93 -0.44 1.00 -5.57
CA GLN A 93 -1.38 0.56 -6.58
C GLN A 93 -1.49 -0.96 -6.53
N PHE A 94 -2.72 -1.44 -6.36
CA PHE A 94 -3.08 -2.85 -6.37
C PHE A 94 -3.87 -3.15 -7.65
N CYS A 95 -3.43 -4.12 -8.43
CA CYS A 95 -4.16 -4.60 -9.59
C CYS A 95 -4.15 -6.12 -9.61
N ALA A 96 -5.31 -6.75 -9.76
CA ALA A 96 -5.53 -8.19 -9.78
C ALA A 96 -6.73 -8.49 -10.69
N ASN A 97 -7.01 -9.77 -10.98
CA ASN A 97 -8.17 -10.11 -11.80
C ASN A 97 -9.50 -9.81 -11.07
N THR A 98 -9.52 -9.86 -9.74
CA THR A 98 -10.71 -9.58 -8.92
C THR A 98 -10.47 -8.45 -7.91
N ALA A 99 -11.56 -7.73 -7.57
CA ALA A 99 -11.51 -6.67 -6.57
C ALA A 99 -11.19 -7.20 -5.16
N ASP A 100 -11.64 -8.41 -4.84
CA ASP A 100 -11.42 -9.05 -3.53
C ASP A 100 -9.93 -9.27 -3.25
N SER A 101 -9.14 -9.68 -4.25
CA SER A 101 -7.69 -9.80 -4.14
C SER A 101 -7.01 -8.46 -3.81
N ASN A 102 -7.47 -7.36 -4.42
CA ASN A 102 -6.94 -6.03 -4.12
C ASN A 102 -7.31 -5.57 -2.69
N ILE A 103 -8.55 -5.82 -2.26
CA ILE A 103 -9.03 -5.46 -0.91
C ILE A 103 -8.32 -6.30 0.16
N HIS A 104 -8.10 -7.59 -0.11
CA HIS A 104 -7.32 -8.49 0.74
C HIS A 104 -5.90 -7.95 0.93
N ALA A 105 -5.20 -7.64 -0.16
CA ALA A 105 -3.85 -7.10 -0.11
C ALA A 105 -3.76 -5.78 0.66
N LEU A 106 -4.71 -4.88 0.47
CA LEU A 106 -4.79 -3.63 1.24
C LEU A 106 -4.96 -3.89 2.74
N ARG A 107 -5.89 -4.79 3.11
CA ARG A 107 -6.13 -5.13 4.52
C ARG A 107 -4.90 -5.75 5.17
N ASP A 108 -4.21 -6.62 4.45
CA ASP A 108 -2.97 -7.24 4.91
C ASP A 108 -1.88 -6.20 5.22
N ILE A 109 -1.63 -5.28 4.29
CA ILE A 109 -0.62 -4.23 4.49
C ILE A 109 -0.98 -3.32 5.68
N VAL A 110 -2.22 -2.84 5.76
CA VAL A 110 -2.66 -1.96 6.86
C VAL A 110 -2.58 -2.66 8.21
N LYS A 111 -2.89 -3.95 8.27
CA LYS A 111 -2.83 -4.76 9.50
C LYS A 111 -1.41 -4.97 10.02
N ASN A 112 -0.43 -5.11 9.13
CA ASN A 112 0.97 -5.32 9.49
C ASN A 112 1.74 -4.02 9.77
N LEU A 113 1.20 -2.86 9.36
CA LEU A 113 1.85 -1.55 9.49
C LEU A 113 0.96 -0.45 10.12
N PRO A 114 0.15 -0.72 11.16
CA PRO A 114 -0.81 0.27 11.70
C PRO A 114 -0.11 1.42 12.43
N ASP A 115 1.11 1.21 12.91
CA ASP A 115 1.95 2.19 13.61
C ASP A 115 2.80 3.04 12.65
N LEU A 116 2.86 2.67 11.37
CA LEU A 116 3.73 3.29 10.36
C LEU A 116 2.97 3.85 9.15
N LEU A 117 1.76 3.36 8.86
CA LEU A 117 0.93 3.81 7.75
C LEU A 117 -0.45 4.27 8.23
N LEU A 118 -0.91 5.36 7.63
CA LEU A 118 -2.27 5.84 7.73
C LEU A 118 -2.85 5.98 6.33
N VAL A 119 -4.04 5.43 6.09
CA VAL A 119 -4.73 5.58 4.81
C VAL A 119 -5.22 7.02 4.68
N ARG A 120 -4.66 7.76 3.72
CA ARG A 120 -5.04 9.16 3.46
C ARG A 120 -6.31 9.25 2.61
N TRP A 121 -6.33 8.55 1.48
CA TRP A 121 -7.46 8.39 0.58
C TRP A 121 -7.26 7.12 -0.25
N LYS A 122 -8.33 6.65 -0.91
CA LYS A 122 -8.33 5.44 -1.74
C LYS A 122 -9.32 5.63 -2.89
N GLN A 123 -8.98 5.11 -4.06
CA GLN A 123 -9.90 4.97 -5.18
C GLN A 123 -9.81 3.54 -5.75
N GLU A 124 -10.96 2.96 -6.08
CA GLU A 124 -11.07 1.67 -6.78
C GLU A 124 -11.56 1.90 -8.22
N GLY A 125 -11.30 0.92 -9.10
CA GLY A 125 -11.73 0.98 -10.50
C GLY A 125 -11.67 -0.37 -11.18
N THR A 126 -12.34 -0.47 -12.32
CA THR A 126 -12.37 -1.64 -13.22
C THR A 126 -12.20 -1.17 -14.66
N VAL A 127 -11.81 -2.07 -15.56
CA VAL A 127 -11.71 -1.80 -17.01
C VAL A 127 -12.69 -2.64 -17.81
#